data_AF-A0A8I1PPR1-F1
#
_entry.id   AF-A0A8I1PPR1-F1
#
_cell.length_a   1.000
_cell.length_b   1.000
_cell.length_c   1.000
_cell.angle_alpha   90.00
_cell.angle_beta   90.00
_cell.angle_gamma   90.00
#
_symmetry.space_group_name_H-M   'P 1'
#
loop_
_entity.id
_entity.type
_entity.pdbx_description
1 polymer ?
#
loop_
_entity_poly.entity_id
_entity_poly.type
_entity_poly.pdbx_seq_one_letter_code
_entity_poly.pdbx_strand_id
1 'polypeptide(L)'
;MNTKFKHLTIGTLSTLLAVPLVAQAELFTFDPTGGGAGTANLALIDQAPGSALAQGGVTAINNFLAGSGSTNFTLHYQANLSSIQFADTSIGFANGSGGNFFTFVAGFGETVVGADPFPGTASFKFDPTNPVNFFNMYATSTVGNNLTGTGFISGAPILSAHIVTVPTSNFQVTDPAPTNLDNSPNGDQWGGQQSVTGGGVSDITLVVDSVNAGYFPSLTPASTITISFFNNSQVDPFRQVDPSQCFNVTGSTCDGGGGIISLGTLGALNGGTVGPNFEFQADGTQSFAVPEPASLALIGLGLSLMGIFGKSRRRAG
;
A
#
# COMPACT_ATOMS: atom_id res chain seq x y z
N MET A 1 40.96 -34.43 -56.38
CA MET A 1 40.46 -33.14 -55.83
C MET A 1 39.84 -33.44 -54.47
N ASN A 2 40.48 -32.97 -53.41
CA ASN A 2 40.14 -33.20 -52.01
C ASN A 2 39.12 -32.15 -51.54
N THR A 3 37.96 -32.57 -51.04
CA THR A 3 37.07 -31.70 -50.26
C THR A 3 36.74 -32.36 -48.93
N LYS A 4 37.20 -31.71 -47.87
CA LYS A 4 37.21 -32.16 -46.47
C LYS A 4 35.81 -32.15 -45.86
N PHE A 5 35.44 -33.25 -45.21
CA PHE A 5 34.33 -33.31 -44.24
C PHE A 5 34.68 -32.42 -43.03
N LYS A 6 33.80 -31.48 -42.68
CA LYS A 6 33.90 -30.69 -41.44
C LYS A 6 32.99 -31.32 -40.39
N HIS A 7 33.58 -31.68 -39.25
CA HIS A 7 32.88 -32.16 -38.06
C HIS A 7 32.00 -31.06 -37.46
N LEU A 8 30.74 -31.41 -37.19
CA LEU A 8 29.79 -30.62 -36.42
C LEU A 8 29.98 -30.98 -34.93
N THR A 9 30.59 -30.08 -34.16
CA THR A 9 30.70 -30.23 -32.70
C THR A 9 29.45 -29.63 -32.06
N ILE A 10 28.60 -30.49 -31.48
CA ILE A 10 27.46 -30.08 -30.66
C ILE A 10 28.02 -29.57 -29.33
N GLY A 11 28.00 -28.25 -29.14
CA GLY A 11 28.31 -27.59 -27.88
C GLY A 11 27.09 -27.55 -26.98
N THR A 12 27.24 -28.13 -25.79
CA THR A 12 26.27 -28.18 -24.69
C THR A 12 25.84 -26.78 -24.25
N LEU A 13 24.53 -26.50 -24.35
CA LEU A 13 23.89 -25.32 -23.79
C LEU A 13 23.72 -25.52 -22.28
N SER A 14 24.62 -24.96 -21.48
CA SER A 14 24.47 -24.91 -20.02
C SER A 14 23.50 -23.79 -19.65
N THR A 15 22.27 -24.16 -19.30
CA THR A 15 21.26 -23.30 -18.69
C THR A 15 21.73 -22.84 -17.31
N LEU A 16 22.12 -21.56 -17.20
CA LEU A 16 22.24 -20.89 -15.91
C LEU A 16 20.84 -20.79 -15.29
N LEU A 17 20.61 -21.55 -14.23
CA LEU A 17 19.48 -21.35 -13.31
C LEU A 17 19.64 -19.96 -12.68
N ALA A 18 19.02 -18.94 -13.26
CA ALA A 18 18.75 -17.69 -12.57
C ALA A 18 17.70 -18.00 -11.49
N VAL A 19 18.16 -18.33 -10.29
CA VAL A 19 17.29 -18.34 -9.11
C VAL A 19 16.88 -16.88 -8.89
N PRO A 20 15.59 -16.52 -8.92
CA PRO A 20 15.18 -15.17 -8.55
C PRO A 20 15.60 -14.96 -7.09
N LEU A 21 16.50 -14.00 -6.86
CA LEU A 21 16.80 -13.51 -5.52
C LEU A 21 15.51 -12.87 -5.01
N VAL A 22 14.90 -13.51 -4.02
CA VAL A 22 13.74 -12.95 -3.32
C VAL A 22 14.28 -11.82 -2.46
N ALA A 23 13.92 -10.57 -2.77
CA ALA A 23 14.31 -9.42 -1.97
C ALA A 23 13.85 -9.65 -0.52
N GLN A 24 14.78 -9.66 0.44
CA GLN A 24 14.43 -9.69 1.86
C GLN A 24 13.97 -8.30 2.30
N ALA A 25 12.95 -8.25 3.17
CA ALA A 25 12.55 -7.01 3.83
C ALA A 25 13.74 -6.43 4.61
N GLU A 26 13.99 -5.13 4.44
CA GLU A 26 14.99 -4.42 5.25
C GLU A 26 14.47 -4.26 6.67
N LEU A 27 15.32 -4.58 7.64
CA LEU A 27 15.02 -4.33 9.04
C LEU A 27 15.28 -2.86 9.39
N PHE A 28 14.38 -2.25 10.14
CA PHE A 28 14.50 -0.87 10.60
C PHE A 28 14.50 -0.75 12.12
N THR A 29 14.85 0.44 12.58
CA THR A 29 14.80 0.87 13.98
C THR A 29 13.67 1.86 14.14
N PHE A 30 12.85 1.69 15.18
CA PHE A 30 11.76 2.61 15.51
C PHE A 30 11.84 3.05 16.97
N ASP A 31 11.82 4.36 17.18
CA ASP A 31 11.72 4.98 18.50
C ASP A 31 10.37 5.71 18.61
N PRO A 32 9.42 5.19 19.41
CA PRO A 32 8.12 5.81 19.55
C PRO A 32 8.17 7.19 20.23
N THR A 33 9.28 7.55 20.89
CA THR A 33 9.44 8.83 21.59
C THR A 33 10.02 9.93 20.72
N GLY A 34 10.56 9.58 19.54
CA GLY A 34 11.28 10.52 18.68
C GLY A 34 12.68 10.89 19.18
N GLY A 35 13.23 10.16 20.17
CA GLY A 35 14.52 10.45 20.79
C GLY A 35 15.75 9.89 20.07
N GLY A 36 15.55 9.04 19.06
CA GLY A 36 16.61 8.41 18.27
C GLY A 36 17.19 7.11 18.86
N ALA A 37 16.64 6.60 19.97
CA ALA A 37 17.12 5.41 20.68
C ALA A 37 16.06 4.30 20.72
N GLY A 38 15.69 3.83 19.53
CA GLY A 38 14.55 2.93 19.32
C GLY A 38 14.85 1.43 19.41
N THR A 39 13.79 0.65 19.25
CA THR A 39 13.87 -0.80 19.08
C THR A 39 14.38 -1.12 17.67
N ALA A 40 15.50 -1.83 17.57
CA ALA A 40 16.08 -2.24 16.29
C ALA A 40 15.50 -3.57 15.79
N ASN A 41 15.81 -3.93 14.54
CA ASN A 41 15.44 -5.20 13.90
C ASN A 41 13.94 -5.40 13.65
N LEU A 42 13.18 -4.31 13.54
CA LEU A 42 11.77 -4.34 13.18
C LEU A 42 11.63 -4.55 11.67
N ALA A 43 10.58 -5.22 11.23
CA ALA A 43 10.40 -5.59 9.83
C ALA A 43 9.10 -5.07 9.23
N LEU A 44 8.06 -4.94 10.06
CA LEU A 44 6.70 -4.65 9.60
C LEU A 44 6.09 -3.47 10.34
N ILE A 45 5.36 -2.64 9.61
CA ILE A 45 4.43 -1.65 10.17
C ILE A 45 3.02 -2.15 9.87
N ASP A 46 2.30 -2.56 10.91
CA ASP A 46 0.95 -3.07 10.83
C ASP A 46 -0.03 -1.95 11.18
N GLN A 47 -0.88 -1.58 10.23
CA GLN A 47 -1.94 -0.61 10.45
C GLN A 47 -3.13 -1.32 11.10
N ALA A 48 -3.96 -0.57 11.81
CA ALA A 48 -5.26 -1.07 12.23
C ALA A 48 -6.25 -0.95 11.05
N PRO A 49 -7.36 -1.70 11.05
CA PRO A 49 -8.46 -1.42 10.14
C PRO A 49 -8.85 0.05 10.19
N GLY A 50 -8.92 0.66 9.01
CA GLY A 50 -9.28 2.05 8.77
C GLY A 50 -10.29 2.17 7.64
N SER A 51 -10.41 3.37 7.10
CA SER A 51 -11.37 3.70 6.04
C SER A 51 -10.64 4.14 4.78
N ALA A 52 -11.19 3.77 3.62
CA ALA A 52 -10.78 4.26 2.32
C ALA A 52 -11.98 4.81 1.53
N LEU A 53 -11.77 5.92 0.83
CA LEU A 53 -12.75 6.58 -0.03
C LEU A 53 -12.21 6.67 -1.45
N ALA A 54 -12.84 5.97 -2.38
CA ALA A 54 -12.67 6.16 -3.81
C ALA A 54 -13.54 7.34 -4.26
N GLN A 55 -13.01 8.55 -4.14
CA GLN A 55 -13.68 9.78 -4.56
C GLN A 55 -13.80 9.82 -6.09
N GLY A 56 -15.04 9.72 -6.58
CA GLY A 56 -15.35 9.60 -8.01
C GLY A 56 -15.26 8.16 -8.55
N GLY A 57 -14.98 7.15 -7.71
CA GLY A 57 -14.75 5.77 -8.17
C GLY A 57 -15.93 5.16 -8.91
N VAL A 58 -17.16 5.29 -8.37
CA VAL A 58 -18.38 4.81 -9.03
C VAL A 58 -18.61 5.52 -10.36
N THR A 59 -18.38 6.84 -10.40
CA THR A 59 -18.49 7.62 -11.64
C THR A 59 -17.49 7.15 -12.69
N ALA A 60 -16.24 6.91 -12.29
CA ALA A 60 -15.19 6.44 -13.18
C ALA A 60 -15.50 5.05 -13.77
N ILE A 61 -16.04 4.13 -12.97
CA ILE A 61 -16.48 2.81 -13.43
C ILE A 61 -17.64 2.95 -14.42
N ASN A 62 -18.66 3.75 -14.10
CA ASN A 62 -19.79 3.98 -14.99
C ASN A 62 -19.36 4.59 -16.34
N ASN A 63 -18.42 5.53 -16.30
CA ASN A 63 -17.83 6.13 -17.51
C ASN A 63 -17.06 5.10 -18.35
N PHE A 64 -16.29 4.21 -17.69
CA PHE A 64 -15.59 3.12 -18.37
C PHE A 64 -16.59 2.19 -19.09
N LEU A 65 -17.62 1.74 -18.38
CA LEU A 65 -18.66 0.86 -18.93
C LEU A 65 -19.47 1.51 -20.07
N ALA A 66 -19.69 2.83 -19.98
CA ALA A 66 -20.34 3.60 -21.03
C ALA A 66 -19.42 3.91 -22.23
N GLY A 67 -18.11 3.68 -22.11
CA GLY A 67 -17.12 4.06 -23.12
C GLY A 67 -17.00 5.58 -23.32
N SER A 68 -17.35 6.39 -22.31
CA SER A 68 -17.32 7.85 -22.41
C SER A 68 -17.10 8.51 -21.04
N GLY A 69 -16.45 9.69 -21.02
CA GLY A 69 -16.14 10.41 -19.78
C GLY A 69 -14.77 10.05 -19.19
N SER A 70 -14.45 10.64 -18.03
CA SER A 70 -13.21 10.36 -17.31
C SER A 70 -13.30 9.04 -16.56
N THR A 71 -12.26 8.21 -16.67
CA THR A 71 -12.11 6.96 -15.90
C THR A 71 -11.13 7.12 -14.73
N ASN A 72 -10.71 8.34 -14.42
CA ASN A 72 -9.81 8.64 -13.31
C ASN A 72 -10.61 8.99 -12.05
N PHE A 73 -10.08 8.57 -10.90
CA PHE A 73 -10.60 8.88 -9.58
C PHE A 73 -9.44 9.01 -8.58
N THR A 74 -9.72 9.45 -7.36
CA THR A 74 -8.71 9.55 -6.30
C THR A 74 -9.10 8.66 -5.13
N LEU A 75 -8.17 7.83 -4.67
CA LEU A 75 -8.33 7.07 -3.44
C LEU A 75 -7.75 7.86 -2.27
N HIS A 76 -8.54 8.03 -1.22
CA HIS A 76 -8.10 8.57 0.06
C HIS A 76 -8.17 7.46 1.10
N TYR A 77 -7.20 7.42 2.01
CA TYR A 77 -7.13 6.40 3.04
C TYR A 77 -6.66 7.03 4.36
N GLN A 78 -7.19 6.53 5.48
CA GLN A 78 -6.70 6.87 6.80
C GLN A 78 -6.89 5.73 7.79
N ALA A 79 -5.91 5.54 8.66
CA ALA A 79 -5.92 4.48 9.66
C ALA A 79 -5.05 4.83 10.87
N ASN A 80 -5.32 4.15 11.98
CA ASN A 80 -4.43 4.14 13.13
C ASN A 80 -3.32 3.11 12.91
N LEU A 81 -2.20 3.25 13.59
CA LEU A 81 -1.27 2.13 13.76
C LEU A 81 -1.93 1.04 14.61
N SER A 82 -1.72 -0.23 14.25
CA SER A 82 -1.96 -1.38 15.12
C SER A 82 -0.69 -1.64 15.92
N SER A 83 0.37 -2.03 15.22
CA SER A 83 1.66 -2.37 15.83
C SER A 83 2.83 -2.21 14.88
N ILE A 84 4.04 -2.18 15.43
CA ILE A 84 5.27 -2.37 14.70
C ILE A 84 5.88 -3.67 15.17
N GLN A 85 6.26 -4.53 14.23
CA GLN A 85 6.56 -5.93 14.50
C GLN A 85 7.95 -6.32 14.00
N PHE A 86 8.53 -7.31 14.67
CA PHE A 86 9.71 -8.02 14.18
C PHE A 86 9.36 -8.94 13.00
N ALA A 87 10.37 -9.51 12.35
CA ALA A 87 10.18 -10.42 11.22
C ALA A 87 9.43 -11.72 11.59
N ASP A 88 9.40 -12.08 12.87
CA ASP A 88 8.63 -13.22 13.40
C ASP A 88 7.20 -12.84 13.80
N THR A 89 6.74 -11.64 13.45
CA THR A 89 5.43 -11.04 13.79
C THR A 89 5.22 -10.74 15.27
N SER A 90 6.23 -10.93 16.13
CA SER A 90 6.14 -10.47 17.51
C SER A 90 6.11 -8.93 17.58
N ILE A 91 5.37 -8.40 18.54
CA ILE A 91 5.14 -6.96 18.68
C ILE A 91 6.39 -6.30 19.29
N GLY A 92 7.03 -5.41 18.52
CA GLY A 92 8.08 -4.52 19.01
C GLY A 92 7.54 -3.21 19.59
N PHE A 93 6.38 -2.76 19.10
CA PHE A 93 5.63 -1.64 19.65
C PHE A 93 4.14 -1.77 19.33
N ALA A 94 3.26 -1.52 20.30
CA ALA A 94 1.82 -1.43 20.08
C ALA A 94 1.35 0.02 20.19
N ASN A 95 0.43 0.44 19.32
CA ASN A 95 -0.06 1.82 19.32
C ASN A 95 -0.64 2.22 20.69
N GLY A 96 -0.30 3.42 21.17
CA GLY A 96 -0.64 3.91 22.52
C GLY A 96 0.33 3.47 23.63
N SER A 97 1.28 2.57 23.36
CA SER A 97 2.27 2.17 24.36
C SER A 97 3.14 3.35 24.79
N GLY A 98 3.26 3.55 26.11
CA GLY A 98 3.97 4.69 26.67
C GLY A 98 3.33 6.05 26.35
N GLY A 99 2.05 6.08 25.94
CA GLY A 99 1.35 7.30 25.56
C GLY A 99 1.68 7.83 24.17
N ASN A 100 2.35 7.04 23.33
CA ASN A 100 2.70 7.42 21.97
C ASN A 100 1.69 6.83 20.98
N PHE A 101 1.10 7.69 20.15
CA PHE A 101 0.12 7.29 19.15
C PHE A 101 0.59 7.63 17.75
N PHE A 102 0.22 6.79 16.78
CA PHE A 102 0.58 6.97 15.38
C PHE A 102 -0.59 6.70 14.45
N THR A 103 -0.65 7.48 13.39
CA THR A 103 -1.71 7.46 12.38
C THR A 103 -1.13 7.56 10.98
N PHE A 104 -1.92 7.15 10.00
CA PHE A 104 -1.59 7.18 8.59
C PHE A 104 -2.68 7.89 7.82
N VAL A 105 -2.27 8.63 6.79
CA VAL A 105 -3.15 9.16 5.75
C VAL A 105 -2.48 9.01 4.40
N ALA A 106 -3.24 8.67 3.37
CA ALA A 106 -2.76 8.57 2.01
C ALA A 106 -3.77 9.12 1.02
N GLY A 107 -3.27 9.55 -0.13
CA GLY A 107 -4.09 10.00 -1.24
C GLY A 107 -3.35 9.74 -2.54
N PHE A 108 -3.97 9.03 -3.50
CA PHE A 108 -3.37 8.82 -4.81
C PHE A 108 -4.42 8.62 -5.90
N GLY A 109 -4.03 8.89 -7.14
CA GLY A 109 -4.88 8.69 -8.31
C GLY A 109 -4.88 7.28 -8.85
N GLU A 110 -6.04 6.84 -9.31
CA GLU A 110 -6.22 5.61 -10.06
C GLU A 110 -7.07 5.84 -11.31
N THR A 111 -6.88 4.98 -12.30
CA THR A 111 -7.68 4.91 -13.52
C THR A 111 -8.30 3.52 -13.63
N VAL A 112 -9.59 3.45 -13.99
CA VAL A 112 -10.26 2.19 -14.33
C VAL A 112 -9.68 1.65 -15.63
N VAL A 113 -9.13 0.42 -15.58
CA VAL A 113 -8.54 -0.28 -16.73
C VAL A 113 -9.35 -1.52 -17.14
N GLY A 114 -10.27 -1.95 -16.29
CA GLY A 114 -11.26 -2.98 -16.57
C GLY A 114 -12.46 -2.83 -15.65
N ALA A 115 -13.66 -3.09 -16.16
CA ALA A 115 -14.86 -3.24 -15.36
C ALA A 115 -15.82 -4.19 -16.07
N ASP A 116 -16.51 -5.03 -15.29
CA ASP A 116 -17.57 -5.90 -15.77
C ASP A 116 -18.78 -5.80 -14.83
N PRO A 117 -19.97 -5.39 -15.31
CA PRO A 117 -21.17 -5.32 -14.48
C PRO A 117 -21.64 -6.71 -14.00
N PHE A 118 -21.17 -7.80 -14.60
CA PHE A 118 -21.46 -9.16 -14.18
C PHE A 118 -20.19 -10.03 -14.24
N PRO A 119 -19.51 -10.32 -13.12
CA PRO A 119 -20.07 -10.43 -11.77
C PRO A 119 -19.94 -9.17 -10.89
N GLY A 120 -19.64 -8.00 -11.44
CA GLY A 120 -19.42 -6.78 -10.65
C GLY A 120 -17.96 -6.64 -10.24
N THR A 121 -17.05 -6.71 -11.21
CA THR A 121 -15.60 -6.56 -11.00
C THR A 121 -15.10 -5.25 -11.57
N ALA A 122 -14.07 -4.69 -10.94
CA ALA A 122 -13.33 -3.55 -11.46
C ALA A 122 -11.83 -3.74 -11.17
N SER A 123 -10.99 -3.35 -12.12
CA SER A 123 -9.55 -3.32 -11.99
C SER A 123 -9.01 -1.93 -12.30
N PHE A 124 -8.00 -1.54 -11.55
CA PHE A 124 -7.48 -0.19 -11.53
C PHE A 124 -5.97 -0.19 -11.77
N LYS A 125 -5.47 0.95 -12.23
CA LYS A 125 -4.05 1.21 -12.38
C LYS A 125 -3.73 2.58 -11.78
N PHE A 126 -2.57 2.70 -11.17
CA PHE A 126 -2.04 3.98 -10.72
C PHE A 126 -2.05 5.05 -11.84
N ASP A 127 -2.60 6.21 -11.54
CA ASP A 127 -2.56 7.40 -12.39
C ASP A 127 -1.47 8.37 -11.88
N PRO A 128 -0.26 8.36 -12.45
CA PRO A 128 0.81 9.25 -12.03
C PRO A 128 0.56 10.72 -12.40
N THR A 129 -0.49 11.03 -13.17
CA THR A 129 -0.85 12.40 -13.56
C THR A 129 -1.81 13.07 -12.57
N ASN A 130 -2.37 12.30 -11.62
CA ASN A 130 -3.22 12.85 -10.58
C ASN A 130 -2.39 13.77 -9.66
N PRO A 131 -2.84 15.00 -9.39
CA PRO A 131 -2.11 15.94 -8.52
C PRO A 131 -2.05 15.49 -7.05
N VAL A 132 -2.92 14.57 -6.64
CA VAL A 132 -2.90 13.95 -5.31
C VAL A 132 -2.03 12.70 -5.38
N ASN A 133 -0.88 12.73 -4.69
CA ASN A 133 0.01 11.59 -4.52
C ASN A 133 0.83 11.75 -3.23
N PHE A 134 0.36 11.17 -2.14
CA PHE A 134 1.04 11.22 -0.85
C PHE A 134 0.70 10.01 0.02
N PHE A 135 1.62 9.69 0.91
CA PHE A 135 1.47 8.78 2.03
C PHE A 135 2.23 9.35 3.21
N ASN A 136 1.54 9.57 4.33
CA ASN A 136 2.14 10.21 5.50
C ASN A 136 1.82 9.42 6.77
N MET A 137 2.82 9.29 7.64
CA MET A 137 2.67 8.84 9.02
C MET A 137 2.85 10.02 9.96
N TYR A 138 2.00 10.12 10.98
CA TYR A 138 2.05 11.18 11.99
C TYR A 138 2.23 10.58 13.38
N ALA A 139 2.97 11.30 14.23
CA ALA A 139 2.91 11.10 15.67
C ALA A 139 1.79 11.99 16.24
N THR A 140 0.88 11.37 16.98
CA THR A 140 -0.31 12.02 17.53
C THR A 140 -0.34 11.90 19.05
N SER A 141 -1.14 12.75 19.70
CA SER A 141 -1.34 12.73 21.15
C SER A 141 -2.43 11.76 21.60
N THR A 142 -3.29 11.32 20.67
CA THR A 142 -4.37 10.36 20.90
C THR A 142 -4.57 9.50 19.65
N VAL A 143 -5.31 8.40 19.80
CA VAL A 143 -5.82 7.62 18.67
C VAL A 143 -6.69 8.51 17.76
N GLY A 144 -6.58 8.32 16.45
CA GLY A 144 -7.47 8.93 15.47
C GLY A 144 -8.88 8.35 15.58
N ASN A 145 -9.90 9.19 15.41
CA ASN A 145 -11.29 8.78 15.48
C ASN A 145 -11.77 8.36 14.09
N ASN A 146 -12.00 7.06 13.91
CA ASN A 146 -12.42 6.52 12.61
C ASN A 146 -13.75 7.11 12.14
N LEU A 147 -14.78 7.17 13.00
CA LEU A 147 -16.10 7.71 12.63
C LEU A 147 -16.03 9.16 12.16
N THR A 148 -15.45 10.05 12.97
CA THR A 148 -15.45 11.50 12.65
C THR A 148 -14.33 11.88 11.68
N GLY A 149 -13.35 11.01 11.48
CA GLY A 149 -12.14 11.30 10.69
C GLY A 149 -11.17 12.26 11.37
N THR A 150 -11.37 12.60 12.64
CA THR A 150 -10.53 13.59 13.34
C THR A 150 -9.28 12.96 13.95
N GLY A 151 -8.21 13.75 14.11
CA GLY A 151 -7.01 13.31 14.81
C GLY A 151 -6.05 12.40 14.02
N PHE A 152 -6.30 12.15 12.73
CA PHE A 152 -5.35 11.41 11.87
C PHE A 152 -4.18 12.27 11.38
N ILE A 153 -4.34 13.59 11.31
CA ILE A 153 -3.26 14.53 10.98
C ILE A 153 -2.98 15.41 12.19
N SER A 154 -1.74 15.40 12.67
CA SER A 154 -1.28 16.27 13.75
C SER A 154 0.15 16.73 13.48
N GLY A 155 0.35 18.04 13.34
CA GLY A 155 1.68 18.61 13.11
C GLY A 155 2.32 18.16 11.79
N ALA A 156 3.65 18.03 11.80
CA ALA A 156 4.42 17.57 10.64
C ALA A 156 4.48 16.03 10.58
N PRO A 157 4.47 15.43 9.38
CA PRO A 157 4.63 13.99 9.24
C PRO A 157 6.01 13.54 9.75
N ILE A 158 6.06 12.39 10.43
CA ILE A 158 7.30 11.74 10.85
C ILE A 158 7.89 10.84 9.75
N LEU A 159 7.06 10.49 8.77
CA LEU A 159 7.44 9.82 7.52
C LEU A 159 6.51 10.35 6.43
N SER A 160 7.09 10.80 5.33
CA SER A 160 6.38 11.21 4.11
C SER A 160 6.92 10.39 2.95
N ALA A 161 6.01 9.91 2.10
CA ALA A 161 6.30 9.14 0.92
C ALA A 161 5.28 9.45 -0.18
N HIS A 162 5.56 8.98 -1.40
CA HIS A 162 4.62 9.04 -2.51
C HIS A 162 4.55 7.70 -3.23
N ILE A 163 3.43 7.45 -3.90
CA ILE A 163 3.17 6.24 -4.66
C ILE A 163 3.94 6.32 -5.98
N VAL A 164 4.65 5.25 -6.32
CA VAL A 164 5.35 5.11 -7.61
C VAL A 164 4.74 4.03 -8.49
N THR A 165 4.17 2.97 -7.89
CA THR A 165 3.53 1.87 -8.63
C THR A 165 2.40 1.28 -7.81
N VAL A 166 1.35 0.82 -8.49
CA VAL A 166 0.31 -0.03 -7.93
C VAL A 166 0.23 -1.29 -8.81
N PRO A 167 0.98 -2.37 -8.50
CA PRO A 167 1.04 -3.56 -9.35
C PRO A 167 -0.29 -4.30 -9.48
N THR A 168 -1.06 -4.33 -8.39
CA THR A 168 -2.39 -4.94 -8.31
C THR A 168 -3.34 -3.94 -7.70
N SER A 169 -4.51 -3.73 -8.30
CA SER A 169 -5.62 -3.01 -7.67
C SER A 169 -6.93 -3.46 -8.30
N ASN A 170 -7.85 -3.98 -7.49
CA ASN A 170 -9.15 -4.46 -7.95
C ASN A 170 -10.17 -4.51 -6.83
N PHE A 171 -11.44 -4.55 -7.22
CA PHE A 171 -12.57 -4.79 -6.35
C PHE A 171 -13.58 -5.72 -7.04
N GLN A 172 -14.23 -6.57 -6.26
CA GLN A 172 -15.30 -7.45 -6.71
C GLN A 172 -16.48 -7.37 -5.74
N VAL A 173 -17.65 -7.03 -6.27
CA VAL A 173 -18.92 -7.26 -5.58
C VAL A 173 -19.17 -8.77 -5.54
N THR A 174 -19.39 -9.30 -4.35
CA THR A 174 -19.67 -10.72 -4.13
C THR A 174 -21.14 -10.97 -3.81
N ASP A 175 -21.84 -9.98 -3.26
CA ASP A 175 -23.29 -9.98 -3.09
C ASP A 175 -23.84 -8.56 -3.29
N PRO A 176 -24.68 -8.32 -4.32
CA PRO A 176 -25.30 -7.01 -4.54
C PRO A 176 -26.49 -6.73 -3.61
N ALA A 177 -26.92 -7.69 -2.79
CA ALA A 177 -28.00 -7.47 -1.83
C ALA A 177 -27.60 -6.40 -0.80
N PRO A 178 -28.42 -5.33 -0.63
CA PRO A 178 -28.11 -4.27 0.32
C PRO A 178 -28.01 -4.79 1.76
N THR A 179 -26.99 -4.32 2.46
CA THR A 179 -26.78 -4.49 3.90
C THR A 179 -26.34 -3.16 4.51
N ASN A 180 -26.44 -3.00 5.83
CA ASN A 180 -25.92 -1.79 6.49
C ASN A 180 -24.43 -1.61 6.18
N LEU A 181 -24.01 -0.38 5.86
CA LEU A 181 -22.61 -0.02 5.62
C LEU A 181 -21.76 -0.23 6.88
N ASP A 182 -22.32 0.08 8.04
CA ASP A 182 -21.66 -0.04 9.33
C ASP A 182 -22.22 -1.23 10.12
N ASN A 183 -21.42 -2.30 10.19
CA ASN A 183 -21.64 -3.45 11.07
C ASN A 183 -20.46 -3.59 12.05
N SER A 184 -19.80 -2.48 12.38
CA SER A 184 -18.73 -2.47 13.36
C SER A 184 -19.26 -2.86 14.76
N PRO A 185 -18.39 -3.21 15.71
CA PRO A 185 -18.82 -3.64 17.05
C PRO A 185 -19.63 -2.61 17.85
N ASN A 186 -19.62 -1.33 17.47
CA ASN A 186 -20.37 -0.29 18.16
C ASN A 186 -21.75 0.01 17.53
N GLY A 187 -22.13 -0.73 16.49
CA GLY A 187 -23.42 -0.63 15.79
C GLY A 187 -23.41 0.34 14.62
N ASP A 188 -24.58 0.59 14.04
CA ASP A 188 -24.71 1.49 12.89
C ASP A 188 -24.60 2.96 13.30
N GLN A 189 -23.51 3.61 12.90
CA GLN A 189 -23.26 5.04 13.13
C GLN A 189 -23.50 5.91 11.87
N TRP A 190 -24.04 5.31 10.81
CA TRP A 190 -24.27 5.92 9.51
C TRP A 190 -25.75 6.09 9.16
N GLY A 191 -26.63 5.97 10.16
CA GLY A 191 -28.05 6.28 10.02
C GLY A 191 -28.77 5.40 9.00
N GLY A 192 -28.35 4.14 8.88
CA GLY A 192 -28.94 3.16 7.97
C GLY A 192 -28.42 3.23 6.54
N GLN A 193 -27.31 3.94 6.27
CA GLN A 193 -26.64 3.90 4.96
C GLN A 193 -26.44 2.45 4.53
N GLN A 194 -26.89 2.11 3.33
CA GLN A 194 -26.77 0.75 2.80
C GLN A 194 -25.52 0.63 1.92
N SER A 195 -25.06 -0.60 1.79
CA SER A 195 -23.89 -0.99 1.02
C SER A 195 -24.05 -2.34 0.34
N VAL A 196 -23.29 -2.56 -0.73
CA VAL A 196 -23.11 -3.89 -1.31
C VAL A 196 -22.12 -4.70 -0.47
N THR A 197 -22.04 -6.01 -0.70
CA THR A 197 -20.95 -6.81 -0.13
C THR A 197 -19.89 -7.09 -1.19
N GLY A 198 -18.64 -6.83 -0.87
CA GLY A 198 -17.55 -7.03 -1.81
C GLY A 198 -16.18 -6.97 -1.16
N GLY A 199 -15.18 -7.24 -1.97
CA GLY A 199 -13.81 -7.04 -1.56
C GLY A 199 -12.79 -7.06 -2.67
N GLY A 200 -11.57 -6.72 -2.29
CA GLY A 200 -10.52 -6.37 -3.22
C GLY A 200 -9.13 -6.44 -2.60
N VAL A 201 -8.13 -6.10 -3.40
CA VAL A 201 -6.74 -5.99 -2.98
C VAL A 201 -6.06 -4.88 -3.76
N SER A 202 -5.17 -4.15 -3.08
CA SER A 202 -4.31 -3.15 -3.69
C SER A 202 -2.87 -3.29 -3.18
N ASP A 203 -1.94 -3.62 -4.07
CA ASP A 203 -0.52 -3.68 -3.77
C ASP A 203 0.10 -2.36 -4.20
N ILE A 204 0.86 -1.71 -3.32
CA ILE A 204 1.40 -0.37 -3.57
C ILE A 204 2.91 -0.35 -3.29
N THR A 205 3.64 0.36 -4.15
CA THR A 205 5.05 0.66 -3.91
C THR A 205 5.19 2.15 -3.72
N LEU A 206 5.85 2.53 -2.62
CA LEU A 206 6.12 3.90 -2.25
C LEU A 206 7.62 4.20 -2.24
N VAL A 207 7.96 5.46 -2.40
CA VAL A 207 9.32 5.98 -2.14
C VAL A 207 9.24 6.99 -1.01
N VAL A 208 10.14 6.87 -0.02
CA VAL A 208 10.24 7.82 1.08
C VAL A 208 10.82 9.14 0.60
N ASP A 209 10.05 10.21 0.77
CA ASP A 209 10.47 11.58 0.50
C ASP A 209 11.23 12.17 1.69
N SER A 210 10.72 11.93 2.90
CA SER A 210 11.35 12.39 4.14
C SER A 210 11.01 11.49 5.31
N VAL A 211 11.92 11.44 6.28
CA VAL A 211 11.75 10.67 7.51
C VAL A 211 12.38 11.43 8.67
N ASN A 212 11.72 11.43 9.82
CA ASN A 212 12.25 11.99 11.04
C ASN A 212 13.18 10.97 11.71
N ALA A 213 14.48 11.26 11.70
CA ALA A 213 15.51 10.38 12.27
C ALA A 213 15.36 10.13 13.78
N GLY A 214 14.63 10.99 14.50
CA GLY A 214 14.27 10.76 15.89
C GLY A 214 13.33 9.55 16.05
N TYR A 215 12.42 9.34 15.11
CA TYR A 215 11.48 8.21 15.11
C TYR A 215 12.02 7.00 14.35
N PHE A 216 12.77 7.22 13.27
CA PHE A 216 13.34 6.17 12.43
C PHE A 216 14.84 6.37 12.23
N PRO A 217 15.69 6.00 13.22
CA PRO A 217 17.12 6.28 13.19
C PRO A 217 17.88 5.58 12.05
N SER A 218 17.36 4.47 11.56
CA SER A 218 17.99 3.65 10.53
C SER A 218 17.43 3.87 9.12
N LEU A 219 16.38 4.70 8.97
CA LEU A 219 15.80 4.98 7.66
C LEU A 219 16.41 6.26 7.07
N THR A 220 16.56 6.28 5.75
CA THR A 220 17.02 7.46 5.01
C THR A 220 16.00 7.87 3.96
N PRO A 221 15.93 9.15 3.55
CA PRO A 221 15.21 9.53 2.35
C PRO A 221 15.66 8.70 1.14
N ALA A 222 14.76 8.46 0.19
CA ALA A 222 14.93 7.56 -0.96
C ALA A 222 15.02 6.06 -0.63
N SER A 223 14.87 5.64 0.63
CA SER A 223 14.50 4.24 0.95
C SER A 223 13.16 3.92 0.28
N THR A 224 13.03 2.72 -0.30
CA THR A 224 11.76 2.26 -0.89
C THR A 224 10.95 1.52 0.16
N ILE A 225 9.68 1.87 0.31
CA ILE A 225 8.72 1.14 1.13
C ILE A 225 7.81 0.37 0.19
N THR A 226 7.75 -0.94 0.37
CA THR A 226 6.70 -1.74 -0.27
C THR A 226 5.53 -1.81 0.71
N ILE A 227 4.52 -0.96 0.49
CA ILE A 227 3.25 -1.07 1.21
C ILE A 227 2.34 -1.98 0.42
N SER A 228 2.25 -3.21 0.86
CA SER A 228 1.13 -4.00 0.39
C SER A 228 -0.07 -3.66 1.26
N PHE A 229 -1.18 -3.23 0.69
CA PHE A 229 -2.45 -3.39 1.39
C PHE A 229 -2.84 -4.87 1.26
N PHE A 230 -1.95 -5.76 1.76
CA PHE A 230 -2.21 -7.16 1.98
C PHE A 230 -3.01 -7.27 3.27
N ASN A 231 -4.26 -6.88 3.22
CA ASN A 231 -5.23 -7.87 3.62
C ASN A 231 -6.50 -7.74 2.80
N ASN A 232 -7.15 -8.89 2.71
CA ASN A 232 -8.50 -9.16 2.24
C ASN A 232 -9.61 -8.34 2.92
N SER A 233 -9.29 -7.25 3.63
CA SER A 233 -10.24 -6.48 4.42
C SER A 233 -10.70 -5.18 3.75
N GLN A 234 -10.41 -5.00 2.45
CA GLN A 234 -11.39 -4.35 1.57
C GLN A 234 -12.67 -5.17 1.67
N VAL A 235 -13.43 -4.91 2.72
CA VAL A 235 -14.68 -5.58 3.03
C VAL A 235 -15.66 -4.45 3.13
N ASP A 236 -16.52 -4.45 2.16
CA ASP A 236 -17.79 -3.76 2.25
C ASP A 236 -18.81 -4.84 2.65
N PRO A 237 -19.66 -4.64 3.67
CA PRO A 237 -19.68 -3.52 4.63
C PRO A 237 -18.58 -3.56 5.69
N PHE A 238 -18.37 -2.44 6.38
CA PHE A 238 -17.44 -2.33 7.50
C PHE A 238 -17.84 -3.27 8.65
N ARG A 239 -16.86 -3.99 9.22
CA ARG A 239 -17.09 -4.98 10.30
C ARG A 239 -16.17 -4.83 11.49
N GLN A 240 -15.04 -4.13 11.34
CA GLN A 240 -14.01 -4.05 12.37
C GLN A 240 -13.88 -2.63 12.94
N VAL A 241 -14.23 -1.63 12.13
CA VAL A 241 -14.05 -0.21 12.44
C VAL A 241 -15.20 0.60 11.85
N ASP A 242 -15.47 1.75 12.45
CA ASP A 242 -16.50 2.68 11.97
C ASP A 242 -16.09 3.24 10.59
N PRO A 243 -17.02 3.32 9.61
CA PRO A 243 -16.77 4.04 8.36
C PRO A 243 -16.59 5.53 8.64
N SER A 244 -15.70 6.18 7.92
CA SER A 244 -15.30 7.55 8.21
C SER A 244 -16.17 8.57 7.51
N GLN A 245 -16.77 9.48 8.28
CA GLN A 245 -17.61 10.56 7.76
C GLN A 245 -16.80 11.69 7.13
N CYS A 246 -15.49 11.72 7.36
CA CYS A 246 -14.58 12.72 6.82
C CYS A 246 -13.18 12.17 6.59
N PHE A 247 -12.56 12.51 5.47
CA PHE A 247 -11.19 12.10 5.12
C PHE A 247 -10.24 13.29 5.12
N ASN A 248 -9.09 13.14 5.76
CA ASN A 248 -8.07 14.18 5.78
C ASN A 248 -7.26 14.19 4.49
N VAL A 249 -6.87 15.40 4.06
CA VAL A 249 -5.97 15.60 2.93
C VAL A 249 -4.85 16.57 3.30
N THR A 250 -3.76 16.57 2.53
CA THR A 250 -2.67 17.52 2.73
C THR A 250 -3.21 18.95 2.66
N GLY A 251 -3.04 19.71 3.75
CA GLY A 251 -3.48 21.10 3.85
C GLY A 251 -4.94 21.30 4.27
N SER A 252 -5.72 20.24 4.47
CA SER A 252 -7.11 20.35 4.92
C SER A 252 -7.54 19.16 5.78
N THR A 253 -7.94 19.43 7.02
CA THR A 253 -8.24 18.39 8.03
C THR A 253 -9.70 18.37 8.43
N CYS A 254 -10.16 17.21 8.90
CA CYS A 254 -11.50 17.04 9.46
C CYS A 254 -11.70 17.84 10.76
N ASP A 255 -10.65 17.99 11.57
CA ASP A 255 -10.65 18.82 12.78
C ASP A 255 -10.96 20.31 12.47
N GLY A 256 -10.48 20.80 11.33
CA GLY A 256 -10.76 22.16 10.85
C GLY A 256 -12.05 22.30 10.05
N GLY A 257 -12.82 21.22 9.88
CA GLY A 257 -14.01 21.17 9.02
C GLY A 257 -13.71 21.26 7.52
N GLY A 258 -12.45 21.07 7.11
CA GLY A 258 -11.99 21.24 5.73
C GLY A 258 -11.70 19.93 4.98
N GLY A 259 -11.70 18.79 5.66
CA GLY A 259 -11.49 17.48 5.03
C GLY A 259 -12.59 17.14 4.00
N ILE A 260 -12.45 16.00 3.34
CA ILE A 260 -13.44 15.52 2.38
C ILE A 260 -14.59 14.88 3.17
N ILE A 261 -15.75 15.52 3.17
CA ILE A 261 -16.96 14.98 3.79
C ILE A 261 -17.56 13.89 2.89
N SER A 262 -17.62 12.66 3.38
CA SER A 262 -18.16 11.51 2.63
C SER A 262 -19.69 11.38 2.77
N LEU A 263 -20.27 11.92 3.85
CA LEU A 263 -21.71 11.89 4.09
C LEU A 263 -22.52 12.44 2.91
N GLY A 264 -23.48 11.65 2.44
CA GLY A 264 -24.35 11.99 1.30
C GLY A 264 -23.71 11.84 -0.08
N THR A 265 -22.43 11.43 -0.16
CA THR A 265 -21.72 11.26 -1.44
C THR A 265 -21.73 9.83 -1.97
N LEU A 266 -22.09 8.85 -1.14
CA LEU A 266 -22.17 7.42 -1.51
C LEU A 266 -23.47 7.08 -2.26
N GLY A 267 -24.43 8.01 -2.29
CA GLY A 267 -25.79 7.76 -2.76
C GLY A 267 -26.59 6.86 -1.82
N ALA A 268 -27.70 6.32 -2.31
CA ALA A 268 -28.59 5.47 -1.49
C ALA A 268 -27.99 4.09 -1.17
N LEU A 269 -27.03 3.64 -1.98
CA LEU A 269 -26.34 2.38 -1.84
C LEU A 269 -24.87 2.62 -2.17
N ASN A 270 -23.99 2.46 -1.19
CA ASN A 270 -22.55 2.49 -1.41
C ASN A 270 -22.16 1.32 -2.32
N GLY A 271 -21.45 1.63 -3.41
CA GLY A 271 -21.15 0.66 -4.48
C GLY A 271 -22.31 0.43 -5.46
N GLY A 272 -23.40 1.20 -5.34
CA GLY A 272 -24.51 1.20 -6.28
C GLY A 272 -24.22 2.01 -7.55
N THR A 273 -25.23 2.17 -8.40
CA THR A 273 -25.12 2.95 -9.66
C THR A 273 -25.35 4.45 -9.48
N VAL A 274 -25.75 4.88 -8.28
CA VAL A 274 -26.10 6.27 -7.95
C VAL A 274 -25.26 6.71 -6.76
N GLY A 275 -24.52 7.80 -6.94
CA GLY A 275 -23.53 8.31 -5.98
C GLY A 275 -22.14 8.35 -6.64
N PRO A 276 -21.38 9.46 -6.56
CA PRO A 276 -20.08 9.52 -7.22
C PRO A 276 -19.00 8.67 -6.56
N ASN A 277 -19.12 8.39 -5.26
CA ASN A 277 -18.04 7.85 -4.44
C ASN A 277 -18.33 6.42 -3.97
N PHE A 278 -17.27 5.72 -3.57
CA PHE A 278 -17.34 4.43 -2.91
C PHE A 278 -16.45 4.44 -1.67
N GLU A 279 -16.97 3.98 -0.53
CA GLU A 279 -16.26 3.90 0.73
C GLU A 279 -16.17 2.45 1.20
N PHE A 280 -15.01 2.04 1.69
CA PHE A 280 -14.76 0.65 2.09
C PHE A 280 -13.72 0.59 3.21
N GLN A 281 -13.78 -0.47 3.99
CA GLN A 281 -12.79 -0.73 5.02
C GLN A 281 -11.45 -1.03 4.37
N ALA A 282 -10.33 -0.59 4.95
CA ALA A 282 -9.01 -0.94 4.44
C ALA A 282 -8.03 -1.13 5.59
N ASP A 283 -7.14 -2.09 5.46
CA ASP A 283 -6.11 -2.39 6.44
C ASP A 283 -4.83 -2.76 5.69
N GLY A 284 -3.71 -2.19 6.14
CA GLY A 284 -2.47 -2.16 5.38
C GLY A 284 -1.28 -2.60 6.20
N THR A 285 -0.54 -3.58 5.71
CA THR A 285 0.70 -4.06 6.33
C THR A 285 1.90 -3.68 5.46
N GLN A 286 2.85 -2.95 6.03
CA GLN A 286 3.97 -2.37 5.29
C GLN A 286 5.26 -3.12 5.61
N SER A 287 6.14 -3.20 4.60
CA SER A 287 7.52 -3.66 4.77
C SER A 287 8.47 -2.75 4.00
N PHE A 288 9.69 -2.59 4.49
CA PHE A 288 10.72 -1.86 3.77
C PHE A 288 11.43 -2.80 2.82
N ALA A 289 11.67 -2.37 1.58
CA ALA A 289 12.42 -3.13 0.60
C ALA A 289 13.53 -2.24 0.07
N VAL A 290 14.79 -2.59 0.33
CA VAL A 290 15.92 -1.87 -0.29
C VAL A 290 16.31 -2.60 -1.57
N PRO A 291 16.39 -1.89 -2.72
CA PRO A 291 17.05 -2.43 -3.89
C PRO A 291 18.47 -2.83 -3.48
N GLU A 292 18.80 -4.12 -3.57
CA GLU A 292 20.12 -4.63 -3.17
C GLU A 292 21.22 -3.68 -3.70
N PRO A 293 22.16 -3.22 -2.87
CA PRO A 293 23.24 -2.37 -3.35
C PRO A 293 23.90 -3.08 -4.53
N ALA A 294 24.06 -2.39 -5.66
CA ALA A 294 24.70 -2.91 -6.88
C ALA A 294 26.06 -3.58 -6.62
N SER A 295 26.67 -3.33 -5.46
CA SER A 295 27.80 -4.03 -4.87
C SER A 295 27.67 -5.57 -4.81
N LEU A 296 26.49 -6.15 -4.54
CA LEU A 296 26.30 -7.61 -4.52
C LEU A 296 26.31 -8.20 -5.94
N ALA A 297 25.73 -7.50 -6.92
CA ALA A 297 25.86 -7.85 -8.34
C ALA A 297 27.32 -7.75 -8.81
N LEU A 298 28.08 -6.77 -8.31
CA LEU A 298 29.50 -6.62 -8.65
C LEU A 298 30.39 -7.69 -8.01
N ILE A 299 30.09 -8.17 -6.80
CA ILE A 299 30.78 -9.30 -6.17
C ILE A 299 30.44 -10.62 -6.89
N GLY A 300 29.18 -10.80 -7.33
CA GLY A 300 28.77 -11.93 -8.18
C GLY A 300 29.48 -11.94 -9.54
N LEU A 301 29.64 -10.77 -10.17
CA LEU A 301 30.46 -10.60 -11.37
C LEU A 301 31.96 -10.80 -11.09
N GLY A 302 32.48 -10.30 -9.95
CA GLY A 302 33.87 -10.46 -9.55
C GLY A 302 34.27 -11.92 -9.32
N LEU A 303 33.42 -12.70 -8.65
CA LEU A 303 33.65 -14.12 -8.37
C LEU A 303 33.47 -15.00 -9.61
N SER A 304 32.52 -14.68 -10.50
CA SER A 304 32.36 -15.39 -11.78
C SER A 304 33.55 -15.14 -12.72
N LEU A 305 34.09 -13.93 -12.75
CA LEU A 305 35.34 -13.63 -13.46
C LEU A 305 36.54 -14.37 -12.84
N MET A 306 36.67 -14.42 -11.51
CA MET A 306 37.76 -15.18 -10.85
C MET A 306 37.66 -16.69 -11.09
N GLY A 307 36.46 -17.26 -11.19
CA GLY A 307 36.25 -18.67 -11.54
C GLY A 307 36.64 -19.02 -12.99
N ILE A 308 36.45 -18.07 -13.91
CA ILE A 308 36.84 -18.22 -15.33
C ILE A 308 38.36 -18.10 -15.50
N PHE A 309 39.02 -17.20 -14.76
CA PHE A 309 40.48 -17.05 -14.83
C PHE A 309 41.25 -18.10 -14.01
N GLY A 310 40.66 -18.63 -12.93
CA GLY A 310 41.29 -19.65 -12.07
C GLY A 310 41.40 -21.05 -12.70
N LYS A 311 40.53 -21.40 -13.65
CA LYS A 311 40.58 -22.71 -14.35
C LYS A 311 41.67 -22.80 -15.43
N SER A 312 42.35 -21.71 -15.76
CA SER A 312 43.39 -21.70 -16.82
C SER A 312 44.76 -22.25 -16.40
N ARG A 313 45.00 -22.56 -15.11
CA ARG A 313 46.26 -23.15 -14.63
C ARG A 313 46.09 -24.59 -14.13
N ARG A 314 45.74 -25.51 -15.01
CA ARG A 314 46.05 -26.96 -14.85
C ARG A 314 45.91 -27.67 -16.20
N ARG A 315 46.93 -27.50 -17.05
CA ARG A 315 47.30 -28.43 -18.14
C ARG A 315 48.66 -28.02 -18.70
N ALA A 316 49.70 -28.41 -17.98
CA ALA A 316 51.04 -28.62 -18.51
C ALA A 316 51.62 -29.78 -17.70
N GLY A 317 51.76 -30.93 -18.36
CA GLY A 317 52.05 -32.24 -17.78
C GLY A 317 51.52 -33.31 -18.72
#